data_AF-A0A196QR01-F1
#
_entry.id   AF-A0A196QR01-F1
#
_cell.length_a   1.000
_cell.length_b   1.000
_cell.length_c   1.000
_cell.angle_alpha   90.00
_cell.angle_beta   90.00
_cell.angle_gamma   90.00
#
_symmetry.space_group_name_H-M   'P 1'
#
loop_
_entity.id
_entity.type
_entity.pdbx_description
1 polymer ?
#
loop_
_entity_poly.entity_id
_entity_poly.type
_entity_poly.pdbx_seq_one_letter_code
_entity_poly.pdbx_strand_id
1 'polypeptide(L)' 'MSVADKVRSPCVSICALDEDDVCVGCHRSGDEITRWTGMDNEERREVLQKVAEREKKSLIHG' A
#
# COMPACT_ATOMS: atom_id res chain seq x y z
N MET A 1 15.76 -14.22 11.84
CA MET A 1 14.67 -13.43 11.24
C MET A 1 13.71 -14.38 10.55
N SER A 2 12.69 -14.84 11.28
CA SER A 2 11.64 -15.74 10.80
C SER A 2 10.81 -15.04 9.71
N VAL A 3 10.42 -15.76 8.65
CA VAL A 3 9.58 -15.21 7.57
C VAL A 3 8.21 -14.70 8.10
N ALA A 4 7.78 -15.22 9.25
CA ALA A 4 6.55 -14.82 9.94
C ALA A 4 6.55 -13.38 10.47
N ASP A 5 7.72 -12.77 10.70
CA ASP A 5 7.84 -11.44 11.30
C ASP A 5 7.84 -10.30 10.26
N LYS A 6 7.80 -10.62 8.96
CA LYS A 6 7.86 -9.61 7.89
C LYS A 6 6.46 -9.24 7.42
N VAL A 7 6.13 -7.95 7.52
CA VAL A 7 4.91 -7.40 6.90
C VAL A 7 5.04 -7.51 5.38
N ARG A 8 4.09 -8.24 4.76
CA ARG A 8 4.07 -8.48 3.31
C ARG A 8 3.68 -7.21 2.56
N SER A 9 4.26 -7.02 1.38
CA SER A 9 3.90 -5.91 0.48
C SER A 9 2.53 -6.20 -0.15
N PRO A 10 1.63 -5.18 -0.26
CA PRO A 10 0.35 -5.30 -0.95
C PRO A 10 0.48 -5.18 -2.48
N CYS A 11 1.71 -5.06 -3.00
CA CYS A 11 1.94 -4.83 -4.43
C CYS A 11 1.46 -6.01 -5.28
N VAL A 12 0.61 -5.73 -6.27
CA VAL A 12 0.11 -6.70 -7.27
C VAL A 12 0.88 -6.64 -8.60
N SER A 13 2.07 -6.03 -8.60
CA SER A 13 2.92 -5.83 -9.79
C SER A 13 2.27 -5.00 -10.91
N ILE A 14 1.27 -4.18 -10.56
CA ILE A 14 0.71 -3.13 -11.40
C ILE A 14 1.19 -1.80 -10.81
N CYS A 15 1.86 -0.99 -11.64
CA CYS A 15 2.30 0.34 -11.26
C CYS A 15 1.64 1.37 -12.18
N ALA A 16 0.46 1.84 -11.76
CA ALA A 16 -0.27 2.92 -12.40
C ALA A 16 -0.88 3.78 -11.30
N LEU A 17 -0.50 5.05 -11.26
CA LEU A 17 -0.98 6.04 -10.29
C LEU A 17 -2.15 6.80 -10.91
N ASP A 18 -3.14 7.16 -10.10
CA ASP A 18 -4.25 8.03 -10.47
C ASP A 18 -3.90 9.52 -10.27
N GLU A 19 -4.89 10.40 -10.42
CA GLU A 19 -4.74 11.86 -10.28
C GLU A 19 -4.40 12.29 -8.84
N ASP A 20 -4.68 11.45 -7.84
CA ASP A 20 -4.37 11.66 -6.42
C ASP A 20 -3.02 11.04 -6.00
N ASP A 21 -2.21 10.60 -6.97
CA ASP A 21 -0.93 9.90 -6.76
C ASP A 21 -1.09 8.57 -6.00
N VAL A 22 -2.25 7.91 -6.14
CA VAL A 22 -2.55 6.60 -5.54
C VAL A 22 -2.49 5.50 -6.60
N CYS A 23 -1.81 4.40 -6.27
CA CYS A 23 -1.71 3.27 -7.18
C CYS A 23 -3.05 2.55 -7.31
N VAL A 24 -3.60 2.47 -8.52
CA VAL A 24 -4.90 1.82 -8.78
C VAL A 24 -4.88 0.31 -8.57
N GLY A 25 -3.69 -0.30 -8.48
CA GLY A 25 -3.54 -1.74 -8.23
C GLY A 25 -3.34 -2.11 -6.77
N CYS A 26 -2.54 -1.36 -6.01
CA CYS A 26 -2.21 -1.69 -4.62
C CYS A 26 -2.62 -0.62 -3.59
N HIS A 27 -3.27 0.46 -4.04
CA HIS A 27 -3.80 1.58 -3.26
C HIS A 27 -2.81 2.29 -2.32
N ARG A 28 -1.51 2.06 -2.48
CA ARG A 28 -0.46 2.86 -1.86
C ARG A 28 -0.28 4.17 -2.60
N SER A 29 0.06 5.25 -1.91
CA SER A 29 0.51 6.48 -2.57
C SER A 29 1.92 6.34 -3.16
N GLY A 30 2.31 7.22 -4.08
CA GLY A 30 3.68 7.26 -4.60
C GLY A 30 4.74 7.41 -3.50
N ASP A 31 4.46 8.24 -2.50
CA ASP A 31 5.31 8.41 -1.31
C ASP A 31 5.47 7.13 -0.48
N GLU A 32 4.40 6.38 -0.29
CA GLU A 32 4.42 5.10 0.44
C GLU A 32 5.16 4.03 -0.36
N ILE A 33 5.05 4.04 -1.70
CA ILE A 33 5.80 3.15 -2.59
C ILE A 33 7.30 3.40 -2.45
N THR A 34 7.71 4.67 -2.50
CA THR A 34 9.12 5.09 -2.45
C THR A 34 9.76 4.78 -1.10
N ARG A 35 9.02 4.93 0.01
CA ARG A 35 9.55 4.74 1.37
C ARG A 35 9.46 3.30 1.90
N TRP A 36 8.68 2.42 1.25
CA TRP A 36 8.35 1.08 1.74
C TRP A 36 9.55 0.22 2.19
N THR A 37 10.66 0.27 1.44
CA THR A 37 11.86 -0.54 1.75
C THR A 37 12.58 -0.05 2.99
N GLY A 38 12.46 1.24 3.32
CA GLY A 38 13.03 1.85 4.52
C GLY A 38 12.13 1.77 5.76
N MET A 39 10.85 1.50 5.57
CA MET A 39 9.89 1.40 6.68
C MET A 39 10.12 0.18 7.57
N ASP A 40 9.89 0.37 8.86
CA ASP A 40 9.79 -0.71 9.83
C ASP A 40 8.44 -1.45 9.74
N ASN A 41 8.25 -2.46 10.59
CA ASN A 41 7.03 -3.26 10.58
C ASN A 41 5.80 -2.53 11.12
N GLU A 42 5.95 -1.53 11.99
CA GLU A 42 4.85 -0.73 12.52
C GLU A 42 4.35 0.21 11.43
N GLU A 43 5.26 0.98 10.82
CA GLU A 43 4.97 1.87 9.69
C GLU A 43 4.30 1.12 8.53
N ARG A 44 4.79 -0.08 8.20
CA ARG A 44 4.17 -0.91 7.15
C ARG A 44 2.74 -1.32 7.49
N ARG A 45 2.43 -1.61 8.76
CA ARG A 45 1.06 -1.97 9.17
C ARG A 45 0.14 -0.77 9.06
N GLU A 46 0.59 0.43 9.43
CA GLU A 46 -0.18 1.66 9.26
C GLU A 46 -0.48 1.94 7.79
N VAL A 47 0.51 1.77 6.90
CA VAL A 47 0.29 1.90 5.45
C VAL A 47 -0.75 0.90 4.96
N LEU A 48 -0.69 -0.36 5.41
CA LEU A 48 -1.67 -1.37 5.03
C LEU A 48 -3.09 -1.04 5.51
N GLN A 49 -3.25 -0.40 6.66
CA GLN A 49 -4.56 0.08 7.13
C GLN A 49 -5.12 1.15 6.18
N LYS A 50 -4.29 2.16 5.81
CA LYS A 50 -4.68 3.22 4.86
C LYS A 50 -5.00 2.67 3.47
N VAL A 51 -4.22 1.71 3.00
CA VAL A 51 -4.46 0.97 1.74
C VAL A 51 -5.84 0.33 1.74
N ALA A 52 -6.19 -0.39 2.81
CA ALA A 52 -7.50 -1.06 2.92
C ALA A 52 -8.66 -0.06 2.95
N GLU A 53 -8.49 1.09 3.59
CA GLU A 53 -9.49 2.17 3.59
C GLU A 53 -9.69 2.76 2.19
N ARG A 54 -8.59 3.03 1.46
CA ARG A 54 -8.63 3.55 0.09
C ARG A 54 -9.26 2.54 -0.88
N GLU A 55 -8.88 1.27 -0.79
CA GLU A 55 -9.48 0.18 -1.58
C GLU A 55 -11.00 0.12 -1.36
N LYS A 56 -11.44 0.14 -0.10
CA LYS A 56 -12.87 0.15 0.23
C LYS A 56 -13.59 1.37 -0.36
N LYS A 57 -12.96 2.55 -0.33
CA LYS A 57 -13.52 3.77 -0.93
C LYS A 57 -13.68 3.65 -2.45
N SER A 58 -12.70 3.05 -3.13
CA SER A 58 -12.75 2.80 -4.58
C SER A 58 -13.87 1.84 -4.97
N LEU A 59 -14.15 0.81 -4.16
CA LEU A 59 -15.25 -0.14 -4.40
C LEU A 59 -16.65 0.47 -4.27
N ILE A 60 -16.80 1.60 -3.58
CA ILE A 60 -18.10 2.28 -3.39
C ILE A 60 -18.41 3.22 -4.57
N HIS A 61 -17.41 3.59 -5.37
CA HIS A 61 -17.57 4.45 -6.56
C HIS A 61 -17.59 3.67 -7.89
N GLY A 62 -17.61 2.33 -7.84
CA GLY A 62 -17.65 1.43 -9.01
C GLY A 62 -19.06 0.97 -9.35
#